data_AF-A0AAW3AY60-F1
#
_entry.id   AF-A0AAW3AY60-F1
#
_cell.length_a   1.000
_cell.length_b   1.000
_cell.length_c   1.000
_cell.angle_alpha   90.00
_cell.angle_beta   90.00
_cell.angle_gamma   90.00
#
_symmetry.space_group_name_H-M   'P 1'
#
loop_
_entity.id
_entity.type
_entity.pdbx_description
1 polymer ?
#
loop_
_entity_poly.entity_id
_entity_poly.type
_entity_poly.pdbx_seq_one_letter_code
_entity_poly.pdbx_strand_id
1 'polypeptide(L)'
;MMSEPTDYQAFSPDEVALVKLCRSLGGALTYRDLTSMAFTVGGVAQLHTYTTVKMFPFSSEGKCMGIIVCERTGSCSGGKAQETVKFSMKGGDAKMASVIRRSD
;
A
#
# COMPACT_ATOMS: atom_id res chain seq x y z
N MET A 1 21.81 13.63 -4.78
CA MET A 1 20.84 14.34 -5.65
C MET A 1 19.47 14.14 -5.01
N MET A 2 19.00 15.10 -4.21
CA MET A 2 17.67 15.01 -3.59
C MET A 2 16.64 15.32 -4.68
N SER A 3 15.92 14.30 -5.14
CA SER A 3 14.89 14.47 -6.16
C SER A 3 13.76 15.35 -5.62
N GLU A 4 13.41 16.35 -6.43
CA GLU A 4 12.29 17.29 -6.30
C GLU A 4 10.96 16.64 -5.88
N PRO A 5 10.02 17.41 -5.30
CA PRO A 5 8.86 16.86 -4.65
C PRO A 5 8.02 16.10 -5.67
N THR A 6 7.91 14.79 -5.50
CA THR A 6 6.87 14.02 -6.18
C THR A 6 5.55 14.59 -5.68
N ASP A 7 4.84 15.34 -6.53
CA ASP A 7 3.51 15.86 -6.21
C ASP A 7 2.56 14.67 -6.07
N TYR A 8 2.49 14.15 -4.85
CA TYR A 8 1.59 13.06 -4.51
C TYR A 8 0.15 13.57 -4.63
N GLN A 9 -0.54 13.12 -5.66
CA GLN A 9 -1.96 13.39 -5.86
C GLN A 9 -2.79 12.33 -5.15
N ALA A 10 -3.78 12.77 -4.39
CA ALA A 10 -4.75 11.91 -3.74
C ALA A 10 -6.12 12.56 -3.72
N PHE A 11 -7.16 11.78 -3.41
CA PHE A 11 -8.53 12.28 -3.32
C PHE A 11 -8.79 13.07 -2.03
N SER A 12 -7.91 12.93 -1.03
CA SER A 12 -7.96 13.69 0.22
C SER A 12 -6.56 14.20 0.63
N PRO A 13 -6.45 15.40 1.22
CA PRO A 13 -5.18 15.95 1.72
C PRO A 13 -4.55 15.08 2.82
N ASP A 14 -5.36 14.36 3.60
CA ASP A 14 -4.86 13.49 4.67
C ASP A 14 -4.03 12.33 4.11
N GLU A 15 -4.41 11.81 2.94
CA GLU A 15 -3.68 10.73 2.26
C GLU A 15 -2.31 11.20 1.79
N VAL A 16 -2.23 12.43 1.29
CA VAL A 16 -0.96 13.06 0.89
C VAL A 16 -0.06 13.25 2.10
N ALA A 17 -0.61 13.71 3.22
CA ALA A 17 0.14 13.90 4.47
C ALA A 17 0.73 12.59 4.99
N LEU A 18 -0.05 11.49 4.96
CA LEU A 18 0.42 10.16 5.36
C LEU A 18 1.55 9.64 4.46
N VAL A 19 1.45 9.81 3.13
CA VAL A 19 2.52 9.38 2.21
C VAL A 19 3.79 10.21 2.42
N LYS A 20 3.65 11.53 2.67
CA LYS A 20 4.77 12.40 3.02
C LYS A 20 5.43 11.99 4.35
N LEU A 21 4.63 11.59 5.35
CA LEU A 21 5.15 11.05 6.62
C LEU A 21 5.94 9.75 6.38
N CYS A 22 5.38 8.80 5.62
CA CYS A 22 6.09 7.57 5.24
C CYS A 22 7.44 7.87 4.56
N ARG A 23 7.47 8.88 3.68
CA ARG A 23 8.71 9.33 3.04
C ARG A 23 9.73 9.84 4.04
N SER A 24 9.30 10.60 5.05
CA SER A 24 10.20 11.09 6.12
C SER A 24 10.78 9.95 6.97
N LEU A 25 10.05 8.83 7.08
CA LEU A 25 10.49 7.61 7.78
C LEU A 25 11.34 6.69 6.90
N GLY A 26 11.67 7.10 5.66
CA GLY A 26 12.51 6.33 4.73
C GLY A 26 11.75 5.38 3.81
N GLY A 27 10.41 5.45 3.78
CA GLY A 27 9.55 4.71 2.85
C GLY A 27 9.07 5.59 1.70
N ALA A 28 9.62 5.43 0.49
CA ALA A 28 9.25 6.25 -0.66
C ALA A 28 8.45 5.46 -1.70
N LEU A 29 7.26 5.96 -2.06
CA LEU A 29 6.51 5.44 -3.20
C LEU A 29 7.22 5.89 -4.49
N THR A 30 7.78 4.96 -5.25
CA THR A 30 8.56 5.23 -6.47
C THR A 30 7.71 5.15 -7.72
N TYR A 31 6.81 4.19 -7.79
CA TYR A 31 5.93 3.98 -8.93
C TYR A 31 4.55 3.51 -8.48
N ARG A 32 3.52 4.00 -9.17
CA ARG A 32 2.15 3.53 -9.00
C ARG A 32 1.40 3.60 -10.31
N ASP A 33 0.72 2.52 -10.61
CA ASP A 33 -0.18 2.33 -11.74
C ASP A 33 -1.49 1.69 -11.23
N LEU A 34 -2.44 1.45 -12.13
CA LEU A 34 -3.71 0.80 -11.83
C LEU A 34 -3.52 -0.64 -11.32
N THR A 35 -2.51 -1.34 -11.84
CA THR A 35 -2.26 -2.77 -11.54
C THR A 35 -0.98 -3.03 -10.77
N SER A 36 -0.05 -2.07 -10.71
CA SER A 36 1.27 -2.27 -10.12
C SER A 36 1.63 -1.09 -9.22
N MET A 37 2.31 -1.36 -8.11
CA MET A 37 2.88 -0.35 -7.24
C MET A 37 4.25 -0.78 -6.76
N ALA A 38 5.17 0.17 -6.65
CA ALA A 38 6.50 -0.06 -6.13
C ALA A 38 6.84 0.99 -5.09
N PHE A 39 7.40 0.55 -3.97
CA PHE A 39 7.93 1.45 -2.95
C PHE A 39 9.28 0.95 -2.47
N THR A 40 10.12 1.89 -2.05
CA THR A 40 11.42 1.60 -1.45
C THR A 40 11.35 1.82 0.05
N VAL A 41 12.02 0.96 0.81
CA VAL A 41 12.19 1.11 2.25
C VAL A 41 13.67 1.32 2.56
N GLY A 42 13.98 2.24 3.47
CA GLY A 42 15.36 2.53 3.89
C GLY A 42 16.15 3.36 2.88
N GLY A 43 15.49 4.27 2.15
CA GLY A 43 16.14 5.23 1.25
C GLY A 43 16.58 4.66 -0.11
N VAL A 44 17.22 3.48 -0.16
CA VAL A 44 17.68 2.83 -1.42
C VAL A 44 17.72 1.29 -1.35
N ALA A 45 17.61 0.67 -0.17
CA ALA A 45 18.11 -0.70 0.02
C ALA A 45 17.20 -1.83 -0.52
N GLN A 46 15.88 -1.64 -0.62
CA GLN A 46 14.97 -2.70 -1.04
C GLN A 46 13.76 -2.15 -1.78
N LEU A 47 13.62 -2.51 -3.07
CA LEU A 47 12.44 -2.23 -3.87
C LEU A 47 11.42 -3.35 -3.63
N HIS A 48 10.25 -2.98 -3.11
CA HIS A 48 9.13 -3.88 -2.98
C HIS A 48 8.11 -3.59 -4.06
N THR A 49 7.82 -4.60 -4.87
CA THR A 49 6.82 -4.53 -5.94
C THR A 49 5.59 -5.30 -5.52
N TYR A 50 4.44 -4.64 -5.60
CA TYR A 50 3.14 -5.24 -5.35
C TYR A 50 2.26 -5.09 -6.58
N THR A 51 1.47 -6.12 -6.85
CA THR A 51 0.44 -6.10 -7.87
C THR A 51 -0.91 -5.84 -7.22
N THR A 52 -1.59 -4.79 -7.64
CA THR A 52 -2.95 -4.48 -7.21
C THR A 52 -3.91 -5.46 -7.88
N VAL A 53 -4.54 -6.32 -7.08
CA VAL A 53 -5.54 -7.30 -7.55
C VAL A 53 -6.92 -6.66 -7.62
N LYS A 54 -7.29 -5.91 -6.57
CA LYS A 54 -8.60 -5.26 -6.47
C LYS A 54 -8.51 -4.05 -5.54
N MET A 55 -9.09 -2.93 -5.97
CA MET A 55 -9.29 -1.76 -5.12
C MET A 55 -10.78 -1.62 -4.77
N PHE A 56 -11.06 -1.38 -3.49
CA PHE A 56 -12.37 -1.02 -2.97
C PHE A 56 -12.32 0.47 -2.60
N PRO A 57 -12.89 1.36 -3.43
CA PRO A 57 -12.83 2.79 -3.20
C PRO A 57 -13.57 3.16 -1.91
N PHE A 58 -13.25 4.34 -1.38
CA PHE A 58 -13.94 4.87 -0.21
C PHE A 58 -15.43 5.09 -0.51
N SER A 59 -16.31 4.54 0.34
CA SER A 59 -17.73 4.84 0.33
C SER A 59 -18.14 5.55 1.62
N SER A 60 -19.01 6.56 1.50
CA SER A 60 -19.54 7.32 2.65
C SER A 60 -20.39 6.44 3.58
N GLU A 61 -21.08 5.45 3.01
CA GLU A 61 -21.87 4.46 3.75
C GLU A 61 -20.98 3.49 4.55
N GLY A 62 -19.90 3.01 3.92
CA GLY A 62 -18.94 2.10 4.54
C GLY A 62 -17.97 2.80 5.49
N LYS A 63 -17.72 4.10 5.29
CA LYS A 63 -16.65 4.89 5.96
C LYS A 63 -15.31 4.17 5.96
N CYS A 64 -15.04 3.41 4.90
CA CYS A 64 -13.88 2.55 4.78
C CYS A 64 -13.46 2.44 3.32
N MET A 65 -12.19 2.08 3.12
CA MET A 65 -11.63 1.70 1.84
C MET A 65 -10.66 0.55 2.01
N GLY A 66 -10.52 -0.27 0.98
CA GLY A 66 -9.72 -1.48 1.02
C GLY A 66 -8.95 -1.71 -0.26
N ILE A 67 -7.89 -2.50 -0.17
CA ILE A 67 -7.08 -2.93 -1.30
C ILE A 67 -6.61 -4.36 -1.07
N ILE A 68 -6.66 -5.16 -2.13
CA ILE A 68 -6.02 -6.47 -2.20
C ILE A 68 -4.77 -6.30 -3.04
N VAL A 69 -3.62 -6.56 -2.43
CA VAL A 69 -2.32 -6.54 -3.09
C VAL A 69 -1.72 -7.95 -3.09
N CYS A 70 -1.02 -8.30 -4.16
CA CYS A 70 -0.22 -9.50 -4.25
C CYS A 70 1.26 -9.10 -4.24
N GLU A 71 1.99 -9.62 -3.27
CA GLU A 71 3.44 -9.51 -3.22
C GLU A 71 4.05 -10.76 -3.83
N ARG A 72 4.93 -10.58 -4.81
CA ARG A 72 5.69 -11.68 -5.41
C ARG A 72 7.08 -11.70 -4.77
N THR A 73 7.24 -12.56 -3.76
CA THR A 73 8.53 -12.83 -3.13
C THR A 73 9.09 -14.12 -3.74
N GLY A 74 9.86 -13.98 -4.82
CA GLY A 74 10.49 -15.13 -5.48
C GLY A 74 11.42 -14.70 -6.59
N SER A 75 12.72 -15.02 -6.44
CA SER A 75 13.69 -14.95 -7.52
C SER A 75 13.26 -15.89 -8.64
N CYS A 76 13.26 -15.37 -9.87
CA CYS A 76 13.06 -16.12 -11.12
C CYS A 76 14.27 -17.03 -11.44
N SER A 77 14.63 -17.90 -10.49
CA SER A 77 15.64 -18.95 -10.61
C SER A 77 15.13 -20.24 -9.97
N GLY A 78 14.20 -20.92 -10.64
CA GLY A 78 13.97 -22.36 -10.46
C GLY A 78 13.10 -22.86 -9.29
N GLY A 79 12.52 -22.00 -8.45
CA GLY A 79 11.61 -22.39 -7.35
C GLY A 79 10.25 -21.72 -7.45
N LYS A 80 9.17 -22.40 -7.01
CA LYS A 80 7.78 -21.90 -7.04
C LYS A 80 7.73 -20.44 -6.57
N ALA A 81 7.25 -19.53 -7.42
CA ALA A 81 7.00 -18.16 -7.04
C ALA A 81 5.98 -18.15 -5.88
N GLN A 82 6.43 -17.76 -4.69
CA GLN A 82 5.54 -17.61 -3.55
C GLN A 82 4.80 -16.28 -3.71
N GLU A 83 3.51 -16.37 -3.99
CA GLU A 83 2.63 -15.22 -4.09
C GLU A 83 1.90 -15.07 -2.76
N THR A 84 2.20 -13.98 -2.05
CA THR A 84 1.52 -13.65 -0.79
C THR A 84 0.47 -12.58 -1.07
N VAL A 85 -0.79 -12.97 -0.99
CA VAL A 85 -1.93 -12.05 -1.13
C VAL A 85 -2.25 -11.42 0.22
N LYS A 86 -2.28 -10.09 0.26
CA LYS A 86 -2.55 -9.30 1.46
C LYS A 86 -3.76 -8.41 1.23
N PHE A 87 -4.75 -8.52 2.11
CA PHE A 87 -5.85 -7.57 2.18
C PHE A 87 -5.50 -6.49 3.21
N SER A 88 -5.62 -5.22 2.80
CA SER A 88 -5.41 -4.06 3.66
C SER A 88 -6.63 -3.16 3.60
N MET A 89 -7.08 -2.69 4.75
CA MET A 89 -8.28 -1.86 4.88
C MET A 89 -8.00 -0.70 5.83
N LYS A 90 -8.51 0.49 5.50
CA LYS A 90 -8.53 1.64 6.39
C LYS A 90 -9.94 2.22 6.45
N GLY A 91 -10.37 2.67 7.61
CA GLY A 91 -11.71 3.22 7.81
C GLY A 91 -11.91 3.73 9.23
N GLY A 92 -13.13 4.18 9.51
CA GLY A 92 -13.52 4.62 10.86
C GLY A 92 -13.45 3.50 11.89
N ASP A 93 -13.13 3.88 13.13
CA ASP A 93 -13.02 3.02 14.31
C ASP A 93 -14.18 2.04 14.49
N ALA A 94 -15.43 2.53 14.44
CA ALA A 94 -16.62 1.71 14.65
C ALA A 94 -16.77 0.59 13.59
N LYS A 95 -16.33 0.85 12.36
CA LYS A 95 -16.36 -0.14 11.27
C LYS A 95 -15.19 -1.10 11.36
N MET A 96 -13.98 -0.60 11.65
CA MET A 96 -12.81 -1.46 11.84
C MET A 96 -13.02 -2.42 13.02
N ALA A 97 -13.63 -1.97 14.11
CA ALA A 97 -13.97 -2.80 15.27
C ALA A 97 -14.88 -3.98 14.90
N SER A 98 -15.78 -3.82 13.93
CA SER A 98 -16.66 -4.91 13.48
C SER A 98 -15.97 -5.97 12.63
N VAL A 99 -14.86 -5.62 11.97
CA VAL A 99 -14.11 -6.51 11.06
C VAL A 99 -13.03 -7.30 11.79
N ILE A 100 -12.54 -6.79 12.93
CA ILE A 100 -11.51 -7.46 13.73
C ILE A 100 -12.09 -8.73 14.34
N ARG A 101 -11.57 -9.88 13.91
CA ARG A 101 -11.77 -11.14 14.63
C ARG A 101 -10.74 -11.23 15.73
N ARG A 102 -11.20 -11.52 16.95
CA ARG A 102 -10.30 -11.90 18.04
C ARG A 102 -9.70 -13.25 17.68
N SER A 103 -8.37 -13.36 17.72
CA SER A 103 -7.75 -14.67 17.87
C SER A 103 -8.09 -15.15 19.28
N ASP A 104 -8.72 -16.32 19.37
CA ASP A 104 -8.66 -17.16 20.56
C ASP A 104 -7.24 -17.75 20.66
#